data_AF-A0A6A4Z3W6-F1
#
_entry.id   AF-A0A6A4Z3W6-F1
#
_cell.length_a   1.000
_cell.length_b   1.000
_cell.length_c   1.000
_cell.angle_alpha   90.00
_cell.angle_beta   90.00
_cell.angle_gamma   90.00
#
_symmetry.space_group_name_H-M   'P 1'
#
loop_
_entity.id
_entity.type
_entity.pdbx_description
1 polymer ?
#
loop_
_entity_poly.entity_id
_entity_poly.type
_entity_poly.pdbx_seq_one_letter_code
_entity_poly.pdbx_strand_id
1 'polypeptide(L)'
;KVLRHTVLETCDLIQPLGLTQLHRGIQSPTDTLEESVPRQNKLSLAEIELNEPVGTQVFVQVFGGSEAAVATRLASLCPNGVRHKNLREAPAAAATIRKIVDSGDPKNRIDVVFMGDGYTASEQTRFFDDIQRLTNDMFTGNTFAQYLPLFNVWAAHVPSAQSGIGVGGQPRDTAFGLYRDGTELRGVYTTKPDVARSVCAQTGPNACDFPSLIGNDDFYGGLGGEFVISTRSPTSGTVVLRHEMGHNFGKVGEEYDGGQVYYGANSVSSTSAVTWKHWLTEPTKLQEQKWAQLYQKHIWYVVIHPDRDTYISCRLVVCH
;
A
#
# COMPACT_ATOMS: atom_id res chain seq x y z
N LYS A 1 -1.17 -8.03 13.82
CA LYS A 1 -0.19 -7.95 12.71
C LYS A 1 1.22 -7.89 13.30
N VAL A 2 2.18 -8.63 12.76
CA VAL A 2 3.58 -8.62 13.19
C VAL A 2 4.52 -8.39 12.02
N LEU A 3 5.68 -7.79 12.27
CA LEU A 3 6.81 -7.79 11.35
C LEU A 3 7.71 -8.96 11.73
N ARG A 4 7.72 -10.02 10.92
CA ARG A 4 8.51 -11.22 11.15
C ARG A 4 9.81 -11.13 10.36
N HIS A 5 10.91 -11.38 11.05
CA HIS A 5 12.22 -11.54 10.45
C HIS A 5 12.47 -13.02 10.16
N THR A 6 12.62 -13.40 8.89
CA THR A 6 12.68 -14.82 8.49
C THR A 6 14.01 -15.49 8.84
N VAL A 7 15.12 -14.74 8.84
CA VAL A 7 16.45 -15.26 9.19
C VAL A 7 16.73 -15.23 10.70
N LEU A 8 16.42 -14.13 11.38
CA LEU A 8 16.65 -13.98 12.82
C LEU A 8 15.54 -14.58 13.70
N GLU A 9 14.44 -15.05 13.10
CA GLU A 9 13.28 -15.60 13.79
C GLU A 9 12.72 -14.70 14.91
N THR A 10 12.79 -13.39 14.70
CA THR A 10 12.21 -12.38 15.58
C THR A 10 10.90 -11.86 15.02
N CYS A 11 10.01 -11.42 15.93
CA CYS A 11 8.74 -10.80 15.57
C CYS A 11 8.55 -9.50 16.34
N ASP A 12 8.23 -8.42 15.64
CA ASP A 12 7.81 -7.16 16.25
C ASP A 12 6.29 -6.98 16.13
N LEU A 13 5.63 -6.61 17.22
CA LEU A 13 4.21 -6.28 17.18
C LEU A 13 3.99 -4.98 16.39
N ILE A 14 3.17 -5.05 15.34
CA ILE A 14 2.77 -3.89 14.53
C ILE A 14 1.36 -3.43 14.90
N GLN A 15 0.45 -4.39 15.09
CA GLN A 15 -0.92 -4.12 15.50
C GLN A 15 -1.36 -5.19 16.49
N PRO A 16 -1.93 -4.80 17.65
CA PRO A 16 -2.42 -5.75 18.65
C PRO A 16 -3.60 -6.56 18.13
N LEU A 17 -3.97 -7.61 18.88
CA LEU A 17 -5.20 -8.36 18.63
C LEU A 17 -6.40 -7.42 18.75
N GLY A 18 -7.32 -7.52 17.80
CA GLY A 18 -8.55 -6.75 17.78
C GLY A 18 -9.60 -7.44 16.92
N LEU A 19 -10.86 -7.12 17.18
CA LEU A 19 -11.96 -7.56 16.34
C LEU A 19 -11.85 -6.90 14.97
N THR A 20 -12.07 -7.67 13.91
CA THR A 20 -12.06 -7.20 12.52
C THR A 20 -13.32 -7.70 11.81
N GLN A 21 -13.52 -7.29 10.56
CA GLN A 21 -14.56 -7.89 9.72
C GLN A 21 -14.31 -9.39 9.53
N LEU A 22 -15.39 -10.18 9.49
CA LEU A 22 -15.28 -11.62 9.29
C LEU A 22 -14.68 -11.89 7.90
N HIS A 23 -13.47 -12.46 7.88
CA HIS A 23 -12.86 -12.88 6.64
C HIS A 23 -13.56 -14.15 6.12
N ARG A 24 -14.01 -14.16 4.85
CA ARG A 24 -14.78 -15.27 4.24
C ARG A 24 -14.10 -16.65 4.30
N GLY A 25 -12.78 -16.65 4.46
CA GLY A 25 -11.94 -17.84 4.60
C GLY A 25 -11.93 -18.45 6.01
N ILE A 26 -12.57 -17.81 6.99
CA ILE A 26 -12.71 -18.30 8.36
C ILE A 26 -14.14 -18.85 8.52
N GLN A 27 -14.27 -20.17 8.69
CA GLN A 27 -15.56 -20.87 8.74
C GLN A 27 -15.83 -21.49 10.12
N SER A 28 -14.79 -21.70 10.92
CA SER A 28 -14.88 -22.27 12.27
C SER A 28 -14.07 -21.45 13.30
N PRO A 29 -14.37 -21.56 14.61
CA PRO A 29 -13.61 -20.89 15.66
C PRO A 29 -12.12 -21.27 15.73
N THR A 30 -11.74 -22.40 15.15
CA THR A 30 -10.34 -22.89 15.11
C THR A 30 -9.61 -22.51 13.83
N ASP A 31 -10.31 -22.00 12.82
CA ASP A 31 -9.69 -21.63 11.56
C ASP A 31 -8.78 -20.43 11.74
N THR A 32 -7.71 -20.40 10.94
CA THR A 32 -6.81 -19.26 10.83
C THR A 32 -6.48 -19.00 9.37
N LEU A 33 -6.20 -17.74 9.05
CA LEU A 33 -5.76 -17.31 7.74
C LEU A 33 -4.61 -16.32 7.90
N GLU A 34 -3.63 -16.45 7.02
CA GLU A 34 -2.47 -15.56 6.99
C GLU A 34 -2.45 -14.72 5.72
N GLU A 35 -2.10 -13.46 5.92
CA GLU A 35 -1.76 -12.56 4.84
C GLU A 35 -0.36 -12.03 5.08
N SER A 36 0.49 -12.21 4.08
CA SER A 36 1.91 -11.87 4.15
C SER A 36 2.24 -10.84 3.09
N VAL A 37 2.88 -9.75 3.50
CA VAL A 37 3.35 -8.69 2.60
C VAL A 37 4.85 -8.48 2.84
N PRO A 38 5.71 -8.71 1.83
CA PRO A 38 7.13 -8.42 1.97
C PRO A 38 7.36 -6.95 2.30
N ARG A 39 8.32 -6.66 3.18
CA ARG A 39 8.72 -5.27 3.45
C ARG A 39 9.45 -4.72 2.22
N GLN A 40 8.83 -3.74 1.56
CA GLN A 40 9.41 -3.02 0.42
C GLN A 40 10.20 -1.77 0.84
N ASN A 41 9.80 -1.13 1.95
CA ASN A 41 10.51 0.03 2.47
C ASN A 41 11.93 -0.33 2.89
N LYS A 42 12.86 0.60 2.62
CA LYS A 42 14.25 0.48 3.05
C LYS A 42 14.36 0.39 4.57
N LEU A 43 15.50 -0.13 5.03
CA LEU A 43 15.85 -0.10 6.43
C LEU A 43 15.98 1.35 6.90
N SER A 44 15.50 1.64 8.09
CA SER A 44 15.77 2.90 8.78
C SER A 44 17.25 2.98 9.17
N LEU A 45 17.75 4.18 9.46
CA LEU A 45 19.13 4.37 9.93
C LEU A 45 19.44 3.52 11.17
N ALA A 46 18.50 3.45 12.13
CA ALA A 46 18.63 2.61 13.32
C ALA A 46 18.73 1.11 13.00
N GLU A 47 18.02 0.64 11.97
CA GLU A 47 18.08 -0.77 11.54
C GLU A 47 19.36 -1.08 10.75
N ILE A 48 19.88 -0.10 10.00
CA ILE A 48 21.18 -0.20 9.34
C ILE A 48 22.30 -0.29 10.39
N GLU A 49 22.25 0.51 11.45
CA GLU A 49 23.20 0.45 12.57
C GLU A 49 23.20 -0.92 13.27
N LEU A 50 22.05 -1.61 13.27
CA LEU A 50 21.89 -2.95 13.84
C LEU A 50 22.33 -4.08 12.89
N ASN A 51 22.83 -3.77 11.68
CA ASN A 51 23.22 -4.75 10.64
C ASN A 51 22.11 -5.77 10.32
N GLU A 52 20.85 -5.34 10.34
CA GLU A 52 19.71 -6.19 10.00
C GLU A 52 19.78 -6.58 8.50
N PRO A 53 19.66 -7.88 8.14
CA PRO A 53 19.76 -8.30 6.74
C PRO A 53 18.54 -7.82 5.94
N VAL A 54 18.81 -7.04 4.88
CA VAL A 54 17.80 -6.45 4.00
C VAL A 54 16.96 -7.54 3.31
N GLY A 55 15.66 -7.30 3.16
CA GLY A 55 14.77 -8.17 2.37
C GLY A 55 14.33 -9.47 3.07
N THR A 56 14.67 -9.63 4.34
CA THR A 56 14.32 -10.82 5.14
C THR A 56 13.08 -10.62 6.01
N GLN A 57 12.42 -9.47 5.90
CA GLN A 57 11.32 -9.08 6.76
C GLN A 57 9.98 -9.11 6.01
N VAL A 58 8.98 -9.70 6.66
CA VAL A 58 7.64 -9.88 6.10
C VAL A 58 6.62 -9.43 7.14
N PHE A 59 5.67 -8.59 6.73
CA PHE A 59 4.49 -8.29 7.54
C PHE A 59 3.54 -9.47 7.46
N VAL A 60 3.20 -10.05 8.61
CA VAL A 60 2.25 -11.16 8.71
C VAL A 60 1.03 -10.70 9.51
N GLN A 61 -0.12 -10.74 8.87
CA GLN A 61 -1.42 -10.53 9.50
C GLN A 61 -2.12 -11.89 9.65
N VAL A 62 -2.51 -12.19 10.89
CA VAL A 62 -3.21 -13.43 11.25
C VAL A 62 -4.64 -13.08 11.55
N PHE A 63 -5.57 -13.71 10.83
CA PHE A 63 -6.99 -13.73 11.11
C PHE A 63 -7.35 -15.08 11.70
N GLY A 64 -8.35 -15.14 12.57
CA GLY A 64 -8.82 -16.40 13.13
C GLY A 64 -10.25 -16.33 13.62
N GLY A 65 -10.89 -17.49 13.73
CA GLY A 65 -12.27 -17.61 14.21
C GLY A 65 -12.41 -17.40 15.73
N SER A 66 -11.31 -17.34 16.46
CA SER A 66 -11.26 -17.03 17.89
C SER A 66 -9.92 -16.42 18.28
N GLU A 67 -9.88 -15.71 19.40
CA GLU A 67 -8.64 -15.18 19.98
C GLU A 67 -7.62 -16.30 20.25
N ALA A 68 -8.09 -17.45 20.72
CA ALA A 68 -7.24 -18.62 20.98
C ALA A 68 -6.58 -19.13 19.69
N ALA A 69 -7.34 -19.24 18.59
CA ALA A 69 -6.79 -19.66 17.30
C ALA A 69 -5.69 -18.71 16.80
N VAL A 70 -5.94 -17.38 16.90
CA VAL A 70 -4.94 -16.37 16.53
C VAL A 70 -3.71 -16.48 17.44
N ALA A 71 -3.89 -16.62 18.75
CA ALA A 71 -2.79 -16.73 19.71
C ALA A 71 -1.93 -17.98 19.46
N THR A 72 -2.55 -19.15 19.22
CA THR A 72 -1.83 -20.39 18.88
C THR A 72 -1.05 -20.23 17.59
N ARG A 73 -1.64 -19.64 16.54
CA ARG A 73 -0.93 -19.45 15.28
C ARG A 73 0.20 -18.44 15.40
N LEU A 74 0.00 -17.36 16.16
CA LEU A 74 1.03 -16.37 16.44
C LEU A 74 2.23 -16.99 17.19
N ALA A 75 1.98 -17.84 18.18
CA ALA A 75 3.05 -18.56 18.89
C ALA A 75 3.85 -19.49 17.95
N SER A 76 3.18 -20.11 16.98
CA SER A 76 3.86 -20.92 15.95
C SER A 76 4.71 -20.08 14.99
N LEU A 77 4.26 -18.87 14.64
CA LEU A 77 5.00 -17.97 13.75
C LEU A 77 6.20 -17.31 14.44
N CYS A 78 6.06 -17.07 15.75
CA CYS A 78 6.98 -16.31 16.57
C CYS A 78 7.39 -17.14 17.81
N PRO A 79 8.17 -18.23 17.62
CA PRO A 79 8.51 -19.17 18.70
C PRO A 79 9.32 -18.51 19.82
N ASN A 80 10.06 -17.44 19.51
CA ASN A 80 10.84 -16.65 20.46
C ASN A 80 10.01 -15.52 21.13
N GLY A 81 8.69 -15.54 20.95
CA GLY A 81 7.78 -14.50 21.42
C GLY A 81 7.69 -13.30 20.49
N VAL A 82 6.76 -12.39 20.82
CA VAL A 82 6.56 -11.14 20.09
C VAL A 82 7.18 -10.00 20.90
N ARG A 83 8.12 -9.30 20.30
CA ARG A 83 8.68 -8.07 20.84
C ARG A 83 7.62 -6.98 20.71
N HIS A 84 7.19 -6.46 21.84
CA HIS A 84 6.54 -5.17 21.86
C HIS A 84 7.68 -4.17 21.69
N LYS A 85 7.89 -3.66 20.46
CA LYS A 85 8.64 -2.42 20.35
C LYS A 85 7.90 -1.46 21.27
N ASN A 86 8.55 -1.04 22.36
CA ASN A 86 8.16 0.17 23.04
C ASN A 86 8.39 1.25 22.00
N LEU A 87 7.40 1.45 21.13
CA LEU A 87 7.08 2.73 20.55
C LEU A 87 6.84 3.61 21.78
N ARG A 88 7.90 4.02 22.49
CA ARG A 88 7.89 5.21 23.32
C ARG A 88 7.20 6.19 22.40
N GLU A 89 5.96 6.53 22.76
CA GLU A 89 5.03 7.35 22.00
C GLU A 89 5.86 8.21 21.06
N ALA A 90 6.00 7.78 19.79
CA ALA A 90 6.48 8.73 18.80
C ALA A 90 5.42 9.82 18.93
N PRO A 91 5.77 11.01 19.45
CA PRO A 91 4.77 11.93 19.99
C PRO A 91 3.74 12.08 18.90
N ALA A 92 2.51 11.64 19.19
CA ALA A 92 1.50 11.43 18.17
C ALA A 92 1.41 12.74 17.40
N ALA A 93 1.88 12.73 16.16
CA ALA A 93 1.96 13.97 15.41
C ALA A 93 0.52 14.44 15.27
N ALA A 94 0.24 15.65 15.76
CA ALA A 94 -1.12 16.16 15.85
C ALA A 94 -1.67 16.27 14.43
N ALA A 95 -2.56 15.34 14.07
CA ALA A 95 -3.14 15.27 12.74
C ALA A 95 -4.48 16.01 12.72
N THR A 96 -4.67 16.86 11.71
CA THR A 96 -6.01 17.33 11.36
C THR A 96 -6.64 16.31 10.42
N ILE A 97 -7.64 15.58 10.91
CA ILE A 97 -8.27 14.48 10.17
C ILE A 97 -9.65 14.91 9.65
N ARG A 98 -9.95 14.62 8.38
CA ARG A 98 -11.26 14.82 7.75
C ARG A 98 -11.69 13.56 7.03
N LYS A 99 -12.96 13.17 7.11
CA LYS A 99 -13.55 12.24 6.15
C LYS A 99 -13.83 12.98 4.85
N ILE A 100 -13.29 12.47 3.76
CA ILE A 100 -13.56 12.91 2.38
C ILE A 100 -14.75 12.12 1.82
N VAL A 101 -14.84 10.83 2.17
CA VAL A 101 -15.98 9.96 1.88
C VAL A 101 -16.41 9.29 3.18
N ASP A 102 -17.69 9.43 3.51
CA ASP A 102 -18.31 8.76 4.66
C ASP A 102 -19.48 7.90 4.17
N SER A 103 -19.22 6.60 4.01
CA SER A 103 -20.21 5.65 3.49
C SER A 103 -20.80 4.75 4.60
N GLY A 104 -20.31 4.85 5.84
CA GLY A 104 -20.80 4.05 6.96
C GLY A 104 -19.81 3.81 8.10
N ASP A 105 -20.18 2.89 8.99
CA ASP A 105 -19.36 2.48 10.14
C ASP A 105 -18.08 1.77 9.65
N PRO A 106 -16.88 2.14 10.12
CA PRO A 106 -15.63 1.44 9.76
C PRO A 106 -15.64 -0.08 10.01
N LYS A 107 -16.53 -0.58 10.88
CA LYS A 107 -16.74 -2.03 11.06
C LYS A 107 -17.32 -2.74 9.84
N ASN A 108 -17.86 -2.03 8.85
CA ASN A 108 -18.46 -2.62 7.66
C ASN A 108 -18.08 -1.88 6.36
N ARG A 109 -17.03 -1.07 6.41
CA ARG A 109 -16.45 -0.36 5.25
C ARG A 109 -14.98 -0.72 5.13
N ILE A 110 -14.44 -0.34 3.98
CA ILE A 110 -13.02 -0.34 3.71
C ILE A 110 -12.52 1.07 4.00
N ASP A 111 -11.65 1.22 4.98
CA ASP A 111 -11.18 2.53 5.42
C ASP A 111 -9.78 2.83 4.87
N VAL A 112 -9.73 3.73 3.88
CA VAL A 112 -8.49 4.23 3.27
C VAL A 112 -8.09 5.53 3.96
N VAL A 113 -6.85 5.62 4.46
CA VAL A 113 -6.36 6.80 5.17
C VAL A 113 -5.21 7.43 4.39
N PHE A 114 -5.49 8.55 3.71
CA PHE A 114 -4.50 9.36 3.03
C PHE A 114 -3.83 10.33 4.02
N MET A 115 -2.57 10.06 4.32
CA MET A 115 -1.72 10.88 5.18
C MET A 115 -0.73 11.68 4.32
N GLY A 116 -0.80 13.01 4.40
CA GLY A 116 0.03 13.89 3.57
C GLY A 116 1.43 14.08 4.13
N ASP A 117 2.45 13.92 3.30
CA ASP A 117 3.84 14.26 3.66
C ASP A 117 4.37 15.45 2.85
N GLY A 118 5.25 16.24 3.45
CA GLY A 118 5.79 17.44 2.81
C GLY A 118 4.76 18.57 2.59
N TYR A 119 3.61 18.55 3.28
CA TYR A 119 2.68 19.67 3.34
C TYR A 119 2.90 20.47 4.62
N THR A 120 3.36 21.69 4.50
CA THR A 120 3.51 22.61 5.65
C THR A 120 2.15 23.02 6.23
N ALA A 121 2.15 23.68 7.38
CA ALA A 121 0.92 24.20 8.00
C ALA A 121 0.14 25.15 7.06
N SER A 122 0.84 25.98 6.28
CA SER A 122 0.23 26.89 5.30
C SER A 122 -0.29 26.19 4.04
N GLU A 123 0.10 24.94 3.81
CA GLU A 123 -0.35 24.14 2.67
C GLU A 123 -1.51 23.19 3.04
N GLN A 124 -2.10 23.32 4.23
CA GLN A 124 -3.19 22.45 4.69
C GLN A 124 -4.38 22.42 3.71
N THR A 125 -4.81 23.58 3.21
CA THR A 125 -5.92 23.64 2.23
C THR A 125 -5.56 22.86 0.97
N ARG A 126 -4.36 23.09 0.42
CA ARG A 126 -3.85 22.38 -0.76
C ARG A 126 -3.85 20.86 -0.55
N PHE A 127 -3.41 20.40 0.63
CA PHE A 127 -3.45 18.97 0.96
C PHE A 127 -4.87 18.40 0.83
N PHE A 128 -5.86 19.02 1.46
CA PHE A 128 -7.23 18.52 1.40
C PHE A 128 -7.81 18.57 -0.01
N ASP A 129 -7.49 19.61 -0.79
CA ASP A 129 -7.89 19.71 -2.20
C ASP A 129 -7.25 18.59 -3.05
N ASP A 130 -5.99 18.27 -2.80
CA ASP A 130 -5.29 17.17 -3.48
C ASP A 130 -5.89 15.81 -3.14
N ILE A 131 -6.22 15.57 -1.87
CA ILE A 131 -6.87 14.30 -1.48
C ILE A 131 -8.28 14.21 -2.07
N GLN A 132 -9.05 15.30 -2.08
CA GLN A 132 -10.36 15.34 -2.72
C GLN A 132 -10.23 15.00 -4.21
N ARG A 133 -9.27 15.61 -4.92
CA ARG A 133 -9.02 15.33 -6.33
C ARG A 133 -8.62 13.87 -6.56
N LEU A 134 -7.63 13.35 -5.83
CA LEU A 134 -7.20 11.95 -5.97
C LEU A 134 -8.36 10.98 -5.71
N THR A 135 -9.18 11.26 -4.69
CA THR A 135 -10.37 10.47 -4.38
C THR A 135 -11.39 10.51 -5.51
N ASN A 136 -11.69 11.69 -6.04
CA ASN A 136 -12.58 11.83 -7.19
C ASN A 136 -12.01 11.08 -8.39
N ASP A 137 -10.74 11.28 -8.73
CA ASP A 137 -10.10 10.63 -9.87
C ASP A 137 -10.10 9.10 -9.71
N MET A 138 -9.98 8.58 -8.49
CA MET A 138 -10.06 7.13 -8.20
C MET A 138 -11.45 6.56 -8.46
N PHE A 139 -12.50 7.22 -7.98
CA PHE A 139 -13.86 6.66 -7.92
C PHE A 139 -14.81 7.22 -8.99
N THR A 140 -14.41 8.23 -9.76
CA THR A 140 -15.20 8.74 -10.89
C THR A 140 -14.91 7.88 -12.13
N GLY A 141 -15.97 7.41 -12.79
CA GLY A 141 -15.90 6.53 -13.97
C GLY A 141 -16.45 5.11 -13.71
N ASN A 142 -16.54 4.29 -14.76
CA ASN A 142 -17.31 3.04 -14.72
C ASN A 142 -16.69 1.91 -13.88
N THR A 143 -15.37 1.97 -13.60
CA THR A 143 -14.66 0.85 -12.98
C THR A 143 -14.84 0.79 -11.46
N PHE A 144 -14.67 1.92 -10.76
CA PHE A 144 -14.66 1.96 -9.29
C PHE A 144 -15.88 2.66 -8.67
N ALA A 145 -16.66 3.44 -9.44
CA ALA A 145 -17.79 4.20 -8.91
C ALA A 145 -18.82 3.32 -8.19
N GLN A 146 -19.14 2.15 -8.75
CA GLN A 146 -20.10 1.21 -8.15
C GLN A 146 -19.67 0.67 -6.78
N TYR A 147 -18.37 0.71 -6.48
CA TYR A 147 -17.82 0.22 -5.23
C TYR A 147 -17.64 1.33 -4.19
N LEU A 148 -17.74 2.61 -4.56
CA LEU A 148 -17.59 3.75 -3.63
C LEU A 148 -18.41 3.61 -2.33
N PRO A 149 -19.66 3.08 -2.34
CA PRO A 149 -20.41 2.87 -1.09
C PRO A 149 -19.78 1.90 -0.09
N LEU A 150 -18.77 1.12 -0.51
CA LEU A 150 -18.02 0.21 0.36
C LEU A 150 -16.85 0.90 1.06
N PHE A 151 -16.50 2.13 0.70
CA PHE A 151 -15.31 2.82 1.19
C PHE A 151 -15.64 3.99 2.11
N ASN A 152 -14.85 4.12 3.16
CA ASN A 152 -14.59 5.40 3.81
C ASN A 152 -13.22 5.91 3.35
N VAL A 153 -13.12 7.22 3.12
CA VAL A 153 -11.85 7.86 2.76
C VAL A 153 -11.55 8.95 3.77
N TRP A 154 -10.39 8.84 4.42
CA TRP A 154 -9.91 9.79 5.40
C TRP A 154 -8.71 10.55 4.84
N ALA A 155 -8.64 11.85 5.12
CA ALA A 155 -7.50 12.70 4.85
C ALA A 155 -6.92 13.16 6.20
N ALA A 156 -5.67 12.80 6.48
CA ALA A 156 -4.95 13.16 7.70
C ALA A 156 -3.79 14.11 7.35
N HIS A 157 -3.93 15.38 7.71
CA HIS A 157 -2.88 16.38 7.54
C HIS A 157 -2.00 16.42 8.78
N VAL A 158 -0.71 16.13 8.61
CA VAL A 158 0.33 16.37 9.61
C VAL A 158 1.25 17.46 9.07
N PRO A 159 1.34 18.63 9.72
CA PRO A 159 2.20 19.70 9.24
C PRO A 159 3.67 19.28 9.19
N SER A 160 4.28 19.31 8.00
CA SER A 160 5.72 19.15 7.80
C SER A 160 6.47 20.44 8.08
N ALA A 161 7.71 20.35 8.57
CA ALA A 161 8.59 21.51 8.73
C ALA A 161 9.05 22.06 7.36
N GLN A 162 9.18 21.18 6.37
CA GLN A 162 9.56 21.54 5.00
C GLN A 162 8.47 21.13 4.00
N SER A 163 8.30 21.94 2.94
CA SER A 163 7.44 21.58 1.81
C SER A 163 8.17 20.58 0.89
N GLY A 164 7.43 19.67 0.26
CA GLY A 164 7.94 18.67 -0.68
C GLY A 164 8.65 17.46 -0.03
N ILE A 165 9.12 16.53 -0.86
CA ILE A 165 9.81 15.31 -0.43
C ILE A 165 11.32 15.37 -0.71
N GLY A 166 12.08 14.46 -0.08
CA GLY A 166 13.52 14.32 -0.28
C GLY A 166 13.92 13.70 -1.62
N VAL A 167 15.18 13.89 -2.03
CA VAL A 167 15.76 13.34 -3.27
C VAL A 167 17.22 12.92 -3.05
N GLY A 168 17.74 12.02 -3.87
CA GLY A 168 19.13 11.58 -3.79
C GLY A 168 19.47 10.85 -2.47
N GLY A 169 18.50 10.12 -1.91
CA GLY A 169 18.67 9.39 -0.67
C GLY A 169 18.59 10.26 0.58
N GLN A 170 18.28 11.56 0.42
CA GLN A 170 18.24 12.52 1.51
C GLN A 170 16.79 12.95 1.78
N PRO A 171 16.13 12.41 2.84
CA PRO A 171 14.82 12.86 3.24
C PRO A 171 14.84 14.31 3.72
N ARG A 172 13.76 15.05 3.44
CA ARG A 172 13.49 16.36 4.04
C ARG A 172 12.92 16.19 5.45
N ASP A 173 13.04 17.21 6.28
CA ASP A 173 12.38 17.27 7.59
C ASP A 173 10.87 17.46 7.41
N THR A 174 10.20 16.32 7.29
CA THR A 174 8.79 16.18 6.95
C THR A 174 8.14 15.18 7.90
N ALA A 175 6.82 15.21 8.00
CA ALA A 175 6.05 14.40 8.94
C ALA A 175 6.41 12.90 8.87
N PHE A 176 6.53 12.38 7.65
CA PHE A 176 6.77 10.97 7.37
C PHE A 176 8.12 10.70 6.69
N GLY A 177 8.90 11.74 6.38
CA GLY A 177 10.25 11.62 5.87
C GLY A 177 10.29 10.93 4.51
N LEU A 178 9.35 11.24 3.62
CA LEU A 178 9.30 10.70 2.27
C LEU A 178 10.47 11.19 1.43
N TYR A 179 11.05 10.29 0.65
CA TYR A 179 12.18 10.62 -0.21
C TYR A 179 12.33 9.67 -1.40
N ARG A 180 13.08 10.15 -2.40
CA ARG A 180 13.55 9.39 -3.55
C ARG A 180 15.02 9.05 -3.35
N ASP A 181 15.38 7.81 -3.63
CA ASP A 181 16.73 7.30 -3.34
C ASP A 181 17.80 7.80 -4.33
N GLY A 182 17.44 8.00 -5.59
CA GLY A 182 18.41 8.35 -6.64
C GLY A 182 17.77 9.06 -7.82
N THR A 183 18.40 8.93 -8.98
CA THR A 183 17.92 9.51 -10.26
C THR A 183 16.69 8.80 -10.79
N GLU A 184 16.45 7.55 -10.39
CA GLU A 184 15.20 6.85 -10.67
C GLU A 184 14.07 7.43 -9.82
N LEU A 185 13.22 8.24 -10.45
CA LEU A 185 12.04 8.85 -9.83
C LEU A 185 10.88 7.84 -9.65
N ARG A 186 11.16 6.54 -9.61
CA ARG A 186 10.11 5.51 -9.51
C ARG A 186 9.66 5.31 -8.07
N GLY A 187 10.61 5.01 -7.17
CA GLY A 187 10.32 4.66 -5.78
C GLY A 187 10.25 5.89 -4.87
N VAL A 188 9.23 5.92 -4.02
CA VAL A 188 9.13 6.87 -2.89
C VAL A 188 9.10 6.06 -1.60
N TYR A 189 10.03 6.34 -0.70
CA TYR A 189 10.25 5.58 0.52
C TYR A 189 9.97 6.45 1.75
N THR A 190 9.53 5.85 2.85
CA THR A 190 9.40 6.53 4.14
C THR A 190 10.53 6.17 5.09
N THR A 191 11.01 7.16 5.86
CA THR A 191 11.96 6.96 6.96
C THR A 191 11.28 6.92 8.34
N LYS A 192 9.99 7.25 8.43
CA LYS A 192 9.24 7.36 9.70
C LYS A 192 7.97 6.47 9.70
N PRO A 193 8.07 5.16 9.42
CA PRO A 193 6.90 4.28 9.34
C PRO A 193 6.12 4.17 10.67
N ASP A 194 6.79 4.31 11.81
CA ASP A 194 6.15 4.30 13.12
C ASP A 194 5.24 5.52 13.34
N VAL A 195 5.65 6.69 12.84
CA VAL A 195 4.83 7.91 12.88
C VAL A 195 3.60 7.73 11.99
N ALA A 196 3.76 7.15 10.80
CA ALA A 196 2.64 6.84 9.89
C ALA A 196 1.62 5.88 10.53
N ARG A 197 2.07 4.81 11.20
CA ARG A 197 1.18 3.90 11.95
C ARG A 197 0.43 4.63 13.06
N SER A 198 1.14 5.46 13.83
CA SER A 198 0.55 6.24 14.91
C SER A 198 -0.52 7.21 14.41
N VAL A 199 -0.26 7.94 13.32
CA VAL A 199 -1.21 8.87 12.72
C VAL A 199 -2.42 8.14 12.17
N CYS A 200 -2.24 7.00 11.49
CA CYS A 200 -3.36 6.23 10.99
C CYS A 200 -4.25 5.69 12.12
N ALA A 201 -3.68 5.30 13.25
CA ALA A 201 -4.46 4.87 14.42
C ALA A 201 -5.35 6.00 15.03
N GLN A 202 -5.05 7.28 14.76
CA GLN A 202 -5.86 8.40 15.24
C GLN A 202 -7.23 8.52 14.54
N THR A 203 -7.46 7.84 13.41
CA THR A 203 -8.79 7.80 12.75
C THR A 203 -9.82 7.01 13.56
N GLY A 204 -9.35 6.14 14.46
CA GLY A 204 -10.18 5.34 15.36
C GLY A 204 -10.11 3.83 15.07
N PRO A 205 -10.81 3.03 15.89
CA PRO A 205 -10.82 1.58 15.74
C PRO A 205 -11.46 1.18 14.41
N ASN A 206 -10.84 0.23 13.71
CA ASN A 206 -11.27 -0.28 12.40
C ASN A 206 -11.29 0.75 11.26
N ALA A 207 -10.71 1.94 11.46
CA ALA A 207 -10.75 3.04 10.48
C ALA A 207 -9.41 3.25 9.75
N CYS A 208 -8.58 2.20 9.67
CA CYS A 208 -7.22 2.25 9.12
C CYS A 208 -6.87 0.90 8.46
N ASP A 209 -7.63 0.50 7.44
CA ASP A 209 -7.35 -0.73 6.70
C ASP A 209 -6.19 -0.53 5.72
N PHE A 210 -6.20 0.61 5.01
CA PHE A 210 -5.21 0.94 3.96
C PHE A 210 -4.50 2.26 4.29
N PRO A 211 -3.47 2.23 5.16
CA PRO A 211 -2.67 3.41 5.46
C PRO A 211 -1.89 3.83 4.22
N SER A 212 -2.11 5.06 3.75
CA SER A 212 -1.58 5.56 2.49
C SER A 212 -0.79 6.85 2.72
N LEU A 213 0.41 6.94 2.17
CA LEU A 213 1.28 8.13 2.28
C LEU A 213 1.28 8.88 0.94
N ILE A 214 0.90 10.16 0.97
CA ILE A 214 0.82 11.01 -0.22
C ILE A 214 1.87 12.12 -0.12
N GLY A 215 2.93 12.05 -0.91
CA GLY A 215 3.95 13.09 -0.97
C GLY A 215 3.47 14.35 -1.70
N ASN A 216 3.77 15.52 -1.15
CA ASN A 216 3.65 16.83 -1.81
C ASN A 216 4.68 16.97 -2.94
N ASP A 217 4.55 16.15 -3.98
CA ASP A 217 5.43 16.12 -5.13
C ASP A 217 4.62 15.98 -6.43
N ASP A 218 4.91 16.80 -7.43
CA ASP A 218 4.17 16.81 -8.70
C ASP A 218 4.62 15.69 -9.66
N PHE A 219 5.73 15.02 -9.34
CA PHE A 219 6.30 13.96 -10.17
C PHE A 219 5.73 12.58 -9.86
N TYR A 220 5.81 11.68 -10.85
CA TYR A 220 5.55 10.25 -10.69
C TYR A 220 6.31 9.68 -9.50
N GLY A 221 5.69 8.82 -8.71
CA GLY A 221 6.40 8.01 -7.73
C GLY A 221 5.44 7.25 -6.84
N GLY A 222 5.83 6.04 -6.44
CA GLY A 222 5.06 5.24 -5.52
C GLY A 222 5.82 4.03 -5.02
N LEU A 223 5.23 3.36 -4.05
CA LEU A 223 5.72 2.11 -3.52
C LEU A 223 4.57 1.39 -2.80
N GLY A 224 4.38 0.12 -3.11
CA GLY A 224 3.50 -0.78 -2.39
C GLY A 224 4.19 -1.41 -1.17
N GLY A 225 3.50 -2.32 -0.50
CA GLY A 225 3.99 -2.98 0.71
C GLY A 225 3.09 -2.68 1.89
N GLU A 226 3.67 -2.29 3.03
CA GLU A 226 2.88 -1.97 4.22
C GLU A 226 1.97 -0.75 4.04
N PHE A 227 2.50 0.27 3.35
CA PHE A 227 1.78 1.49 3.03
C PHE A 227 1.55 1.54 1.53
N VAL A 228 0.44 2.13 1.13
CA VAL A 228 0.24 2.57 -0.25
C VAL A 228 0.89 3.94 -0.38
N ILE A 229 2.05 4.03 -1.05
CA ILE A 229 2.77 5.30 -1.21
C ILE A 229 2.53 5.83 -2.62
N SER A 230 2.14 7.10 -2.72
CA SER A 230 2.01 7.82 -3.99
C SER A 230 2.35 9.31 -3.81
N THR A 231 2.20 10.09 -4.87
CA THR A 231 2.40 11.55 -4.86
C THR A 231 1.11 12.27 -5.28
N ARG A 232 1.05 13.57 -5.02
CA ARG A 232 -0.03 14.43 -5.52
C ARG A 232 0.05 14.74 -7.02
N SER A 233 0.91 14.06 -7.77
CA SER A 233 1.07 14.33 -9.20
C SER A 233 -0.29 14.42 -9.91
N PRO A 234 -0.60 15.56 -10.58
CA PRO A 234 -1.86 15.71 -11.31
C PRO A 234 -2.00 14.72 -12.46
N THR A 235 -0.89 14.24 -13.01
CA THR A 235 -0.87 13.39 -14.21
C THR A 235 -0.73 11.91 -13.87
N SER A 236 0.02 11.56 -12.81
CA SER A 236 0.30 10.16 -12.48
C SER A 236 -0.15 9.69 -11.10
N GLY A 237 -0.52 10.60 -10.19
CA GLY A 237 -0.84 10.24 -8.80
C GLY A 237 -1.95 9.19 -8.71
N THR A 238 -3.04 9.39 -9.43
CA THR A 238 -4.19 8.47 -9.42
C THR A 238 -3.87 7.09 -10.01
N VAL A 239 -3.10 7.02 -11.09
CA VAL A 239 -2.75 5.72 -11.71
C VAL A 239 -1.79 4.93 -10.82
N VAL A 240 -0.79 5.59 -10.23
CA VAL A 240 0.09 4.97 -9.23
C VAL A 240 -0.73 4.52 -8.03
N LEU A 241 -1.60 5.38 -7.52
CA LEU A 241 -2.41 5.04 -6.36
C LEU A 241 -3.30 3.82 -6.62
N ARG A 242 -3.93 3.71 -7.80
CA ARG A 242 -4.69 2.52 -8.21
C ARG A 242 -3.82 1.27 -8.31
N HIS A 243 -2.61 1.40 -8.86
CA HIS A 243 -1.65 0.30 -8.98
C HIS A 243 -1.22 -0.22 -7.61
N GLU A 244 -0.71 0.67 -6.75
CA GLU A 244 -0.21 0.31 -5.42
C GLU A 244 -1.32 -0.19 -4.48
N MET A 245 -2.52 0.40 -4.59
CA MET A 245 -3.69 -0.05 -3.88
C MET A 245 -4.20 -1.41 -4.41
N GLY A 246 -3.99 -1.70 -5.70
CA GLY A 246 -4.28 -2.99 -6.32
C GLY A 246 -3.53 -4.15 -5.64
N HIS A 247 -2.24 -3.97 -5.35
CA HIS A 247 -1.43 -4.95 -4.61
C HIS A 247 -1.89 -5.17 -3.16
N ASN A 248 -2.59 -4.19 -2.58
CA ASN A 248 -3.10 -4.25 -1.22
C ASN A 248 -4.51 -4.89 -1.16
N PHE A 249 -5.35 -4.70 -2.19
CA PHE A 249 -6.69 -5.31 -2.26
C PHE A 249 -6.71 -6.70 -2.88
N GLY A 250 -6.02 -6.88 -3.99
CA GLY A 250 -5.87 -8.16 -4.66
C GLY A 250 -4.52 -8.73 -4.28
N LYS A 251 -4.45 -10.02 -3.94
CA LYS A 251 -3.18 -10.74 -3.88
C LYS A 251 -2.64 -10.87 -5.32
N VAL A 252 -2.13 -9.78 -5.87
CA VAL A 252 -1.68 -9.63 -7.25
C VAL A 252 -0.24 -9.11 -7.26
N GLY A 253 0.55 -9.67 -8.16
CA GLY A 253 1.89 -9.21 -8.47
C GLY A 253 1.90 -8.11 -9.53
N GLU A 254 3.10 -7.71 -9.91
CA GLU A 254 3.44 -6.74 -10.95
C GLU A 254 3.21 -7.30 -12.36
N GLU A 255 2.57 -6.53 -13.23
CA GLU A 255 2.22 -6.98 -14.60
C GLU A 255 2.97 -6.25 -15.73
N TYR A 256 3.89 -5.33 -15.43
CA TYR A 256 4.70 -4.63 -16.43
C TYR A 256 6.01 -5.38 -16.74
N ASP A 257 6.49 -5.25 -17.99
CA ASP A 257 7.81 -5.76 -18.39
C ASP A 257 8.91 -5.13 -17.50
N GLY A 258 9.60 -5.96 -16.70
CA GLY A 258 10.59 -5.55 -15.70
C GLY A 258 10.18 -5.79 -14.24
N GLY A 259 8.90 -6.06 -13.98
CA GLY A 259 8.42 -6.54 -12.69
C GLY A 259 8.98 -7.93 -12.35
N GLN A 260 9.30 -8.18 -11.09
CA GLN A 260 9.91 -9.44 -10.63
C GLN A 260 8.89 -10.48 -10.16
N VAL A 261 7.59 -10.12 -10.13
CA VAL A 261 6.58 -10.85 -9.37
C VAL A 261 5.28 -10.91 -10.17
N TYR A 262 5.02 -11.96 -10.95
CA TYR A 262 3.82 -12.07 -11.79
C TYR A 262 2.86 -13.15 -11.25
N TYR A 263 1.82 -12.74 -10.51
CA TYR A 263 0.78 -13.64 -9.97
C TYR A 263 -0.54 -12.89 -9.74
N GLY A 264 -1.67 -13.60 -9.60
CA GLY A 264 -2.99 -12.98 -9.40
C GLY A 264 -4.14 -13.95 -9.66
N ALA A 265 -5.36 -13.55 -9.30
CA ALA A 265 -6.56 -14.39 -9.43
C ALA A 265 -6.85 -14.84 -10.88
N ASN A 266 -6.31 -14.10 -11.86
CA ASN A 266 -6.40 -14.29 -13.30
C ASN A 266 -5.02 -14.39 -13.97
N SER A 267 -3.97 -14.78 -13.23
CA SER A 267 -2.62 -14.94 -13.76
C SER A 267 -2.13 -16.38 -13.62
N VAL A 268 -1.70 -16.96 -14.75
CA VAL A 268 -1.03 -18.28 -14.81
C VAL A 268 0.10 -18.22 -15.81
N SER A 269 1.18 -18.96 -15.52
CA SER A 269 2.34 -19.08 -16.40
C SER A 269 2.10 -19.95 -17.64
N SER A 270 0.96 -20.66 -17.69
CA SER A 270 0.58 -21.51 -18.81
C SER A 270 -0.94 -21.59 -18.95
N THR A 271 -1.42 -21.59 -20.19
CA THR A 271 -2.84 -21.76 -20.54
C THR A 271 -3.42 -23.10 -20.06
N SER A 272 -2.58 -24.13 -19.88
CA SER A 272 -3.03 -25.41 -19.32
C SER A 272 -3.44 -25.32 -17.85
N ALA A 273 -2.91 -24.34 -17.10
CA ALA A 273 -3.11 -24.17 -15.66
C ALA A 273 -4.24 -23.19 -15.29
N VAL A 274 -4.97 -22.65 -16.27
CA VAL A 274 -6.06 -21.68 -16.03
C VAL A 274 -7.14 -22.33 -15.14
N THR A 275 -7.33 -21.80 -13.94
CA THR A 275 -8.31 -22.30 -12.95
C THR A 275 -9.70 -21.66 -13.10
N TRP A 276 -9.80 -20.51 -13.78
CA TRP A 276 -11.03 -19.74 -13.99
C TRP A 276 -11.71 -20.01 -15.34
N LYS A 277 -11.48 -21.16 -15.98
CA LYS A 277 -12.10 -21.50 -17.28
C LYS A 277 -13.62 -21.38 -17.26
N HIS A 278 -14.25 -21.63 -16.11
CA HIS A 278 -15.69 -21.54 -15.93
C HIS A 278 -16.28 -20.12 -16.07
N TRP A 279 -15.44 -19.09 -16.08
CA TRP A 279 -15.85 -17.69 -16.32
C TRP A 279 -15.72 -17.31 -17.80
N LEU A 280 -15.12 -18.18 -18.63
CA LEU A 280 -14.90 -17.92 -20.04
C LEU A 280 -16.09 -18.37 -20.87
N THR A 281 -16.45 -17.57 -21.87
CA THR A 281 -17.49 -17.91 -22.84
C THR A 281 -17.09 -19.13 -23.69
N GLU A 282 -15.80 -19.27 -24.02
CA GLU A 282 -15.23 -20.42 -24.76
C GLU A 282 -14.04 -21.07 -24.02
N PRO A 283 -14.28 -21.90 -22.98
CA PRO A 283 -13.23 -22.46 -22.12
C PRO A 283 -12.26 -23.42 -22.83
N THR A 284 -12.64 -23.93 -24.00
CA THR A 284 -11.83 -24.83 -24.84
C THR A 284 -11.01 -24.10 -25.90
N LYS A 285 -11.24 -22.80 -26.10
CA LYS A 285 -10.48 -21.95 -27.04
C LYS A 285 -9.81 -20.80 -26.29
N LEU A 286 -8.83 -21.14 -25.47
CA LEU A 286 -8.08 -20.15 -24.70
C LEU A 286 -7.28 -19.26 -25.66
N GLN A 287 -7.62 -17.97 -25.69
CA GLN A 287 -6.81 -16.94 -26.33
C GLN A 287 -6.06 -16.18 -25.25
N GLU A 288 -4.76 -15.97 -25.47
CA GLU A 288 -3.99 -15.02 -24.66
C GLU A 288 -4.49 -13.61 -25.00
N GLN A 289 -5.33 -13.04 -24.13
CA GLN A 289 -5.68 -11.63 -24.24
C GLN A 289 -4.63 -10.82 -23.49
N LYS A 290 -3.84 -10.05 -24.24
CA LYS A 290 -2.93 -9.05 -23.69
C LYS A 290 -3.64 -7.72 -23.76
N TRP A 291 -3.89 -7.08 -22.63
CA TRP A 291 -4.10 -5.64 -22.63
C TRP A 291 -2.77 -4.97 -22.36
N ALA A 292 -2.19 -4.44 -23.43
CA ALA A 292 -1.16 -3.43 -23.32
C ALA A 292 -1.85 -2.10 -23.09
N GLN A 293 -1.81 -1.60 -21.85
CA GLN A 293 -1.89 -0.16 -21.69
C GLN A 293 -0.58 0.41 -22.25
N LEU A 294 -0.69 1.17 -23.33
CA LEU A 294 0.45 1.84 -23.96
C LEU A 294 0.93 2.92 -22.99
N TYR A 295 1.97 2.60 -22.23
CA TYR A 295 2.73 3.59 -21.49
C TYR A 295 4.12 3.70 -22.12
N GLN A 296 4.64 4.93 -22.18
CA GLN A 296 6.02 5.13 -22.60
C GLN A 296 6.95 4.32 -21.70
N LYS A 297 8.03 3.79 -22.30
CA LYS A 297 9.07 2.99 -21.61
C LYS A 297 9.66 3.65 -20.37
N HIS A 298 9.44 4.96 -20.23
CA HIS A 298 9.81 5.77 -19.08
C HIS A 298 8.73 6.83 -18.86
N ILE A 299 7.70 6.55 -18.06
CA ILE A 299 6.68 7.57 -17.66
C ILE A 299 7.36 8.81 -17.04
N TRP A 300 8.55 8.64 -16.47
CA TRP A 300 9.40 9.69 -15.89
C TRP A 300 10.18 10.54 -16.92
N TYR A 301 10.20 10.18 -18.21
CA TYR A 301 11.07 10.80 -19.23
C TYR A 301 10.41 11.92 -20.04
N VAL A 302 9.09 12.06 -19.99
CA VAL A 302 8.34 13.17 -20.63
C VAL A 302 8.71 14.54 -20.03
N VAL A 303 9.45 14.54 -18.92
CA VAL A 303 9.96 15.77 -18.32
C VAL A 303 11.23 16.30 -19.01
N ILE A 304 11.88 15.52 -19.91
CA ILE A 304 13.23 15.87 -20.41
C ILE A 304 13.36 15.92 -21.95
N HIS A 305 12.74 15.03 -22.75
CA HIS A 305 12.85 15.09 -24.23
C HIS A 305 11.60 14.56 -24.98
N PRO A 306 10.90 15.39 -25.78
CA PRO A 306 9.60 15.03 -26.38
C PRO A 306 9.64 14.12 -27.63
N ASP A 307 10.81 13.84 -28.23
CA ASP A 307 10.88 13.32 -29.61
C ASP A 307 11.41 11.88 -29.78
N ARG A 308 11.33 11.00 -28.77
CA ARG A 308 11.77 9.59 -28.95
C ARG A 308 10.82 8.58 -28.31
N ASP A 309 10.06 7.90 -29.16
CA ASP A 309 9.19 6.79 -28.76
C ASP A 309 9.98 5.49 -28.58
N THR A 310 9.87 4.89 -27.40
CA THR A 310 10.18 3.47 -27.18
C THR A 310 9.20 2.89 -26.16
N TYR A 311 8.83 1.62 -26.34
CA TYR A 311 7.60 1.01 -25.81
C TYR A 311 7.85 0.07 -24.61
N ILE A 312 6.90 -0.02 -23.66
CA ILE A 312 6.73 -1.11 -22.68
C ILE A 312 5.32 -1.69 -22.83
N SER A 313 5.19 -3.02 -22.79
CA SER A 313 3.90 -3.71 -22.78
C SER A 313 3.50 -4.01 -21.34
N CYS A 314 2.31 -3.61 -20.93
CA CYS A 314 1.61 -4.30 -19.84
C CYS A 314 0.96 -5.57 -20.40
N ARG A 315 0.80 -6.61 -19.59
CA ARG A 315 -0.08 -7.74 -19.90
C ARG A 315 -1.19 -7.80 -18.87
N LEU A 316 -2.28 -7.07 -19.10
CA LEU A 316 -3.54 -7.42 -18.46
C LEU A 316 -4.07 -8.69 -19.15
N VAL A 317 -4.52 -9.69 -18.41
CA VAL A 317 -5.41 -10.73 -18.95
C VAL A 317 -6.79 -10.50 -18.37
N VAL A 318 -7.55 -9.57 -18.96
CA VAL A 318 -9.00 -9.53 -18.81
C VAL A 318 -9.58 -10.25 -20.01
N CYS A 319 -10.13 -11.44 -19.79
CA CYS A 319 -10.95 -12.11 -20.78
C CYS A 319 -12.40 -11.62 -20.61
N HIS A 320 -12.97 -11.07 -21.69
CA HIS A 320 -14.41 -10.91 -21.84
C HIS A 320 -15.08 -12.20 -22.30
#